data_AF-A0A1E4H5W8-F1
#
_entry.id   AF-A0A1E4H5W8-F1
#
_cell.length_a   1.000
_cell.length_b   1.000
_cell.length_c   1.000
_cell.angle_alpha   90.00
_cell.angle_beta   90.00
_cell.angle_gamma   90.00
#
_symmetry.space_group_name_H-M   'P 1'
#
loop_
_entity.id
_entity.type
_entity.pdbx_description
1 polymer ?
#
loop_
_entity_poly.entity_id
_entity_poly.type
_entity_poly.pdbx_seq_one_letter_code
_entity_poly.pdbx_strand_id
1 'polypeptide(L)'
;MIAAATPPTAAAPGPVLRDIHLPAEPSWWPPAPGWWLLAVLALLVFAGLAWVWQRRCRVRQRQRRILGELDNLVRRHREDGDRAALLGGLHQLLRRVAREQDAAAVHLRGDAWRHVLARVPVDAATRDSLHRLEQLIYQPPRSGDENDLVEAARRWLRLAVKPSTWKRKKPSSEPADA
;
A
#
# COMPACT_ATOMS: atom_id res chain seq x y z
N MET A 1 99.28 -61.52 -7.30
CA MET A 1 99.24 -61.33 -5.84
C MET A 1 98.44 -60.07 -5.55
N ILE A 2 97.60 -60.12 -4.50
CA ILE A 2 96.73 -59.09 -3.92
C ILE A 2 95.31 -59.02 -4.49
N ALA A 3 94.39 -59.42 -3.60
CA ALA A 3 92.95 -59.32 -3.67
C ALA A 3 92.45 -57.91 -3.31
N ALA A 4 91.28 -57.53 -3.81
CA ALA A 4 90.32 -56.64 -3.15
C ALA A 4 89.00 -56.72 -3.94
N ALA A 5 88.03 -57.47 -3.45
CA ALA A 5 86.90 -56.92 -2.70
C ALA A 5 85.88 -56.22 -3.60
N THR A 6 84.75 -56.88 -3.81
CA THR A 6 83.51 -56.29 -4.29
C THR A 6 82.98 -55.28 -3.25
N PRO A 7 82.53 -54.09 -3.66
CA PRO A 7 81.46 -53.41 -2.95
C PRO A 7 80.28 -53.05 -3.88
N PRO A 8 79.12 -52.72 -3.29
CA PRO A 8 77.82 -53.21 -3.73
C PRO A 8 77.18 -52.35 -4.83
N THR A 9 76.18 -52.94 -5.48
CA THR A 9 75.13 -52.25 -6.25
C THR A 9 74.58 -51.08 -5.43
N ALA A 10 75.09 -49.88 -5.69
CA ALA A 10 74.52 -48.65 -5.15
C ALA A 10 73.20 -48.41 -5.88
N ALA A 11 72.10 -48.58 -5.15
CA ALA A 11 70.74 -48.33 -5.61
C ALA A 11 70.67 -46.97 -6.31
N ALA A 12 70.13 -46.98 -7.53
CA ALA A 12 69.86 -45.78 -8.29
C ALA A 12 69.01 -44.83 -7.42
N PRO A 13 69.35 -43.53 -7.34
CA PRO A 13 68.57 -42.58 -6.58
C PRO A 13 67.15 -42.54 -7.16
N GLY A 14 66.17 -42.97 -6.37
CA GLY A 14 64.77 -42.87 -6.72
C GLY A 14 64.39 -41.40 -7.00
N PRO A 15 63.39 -41.16 -7.86
CA PRO A 15 63.02 -39.81 -8.27
C PRO A 15 62.68 -38.97 -7.04
N VAL A 16 63.33 -37.81 -6.93
CA VAL A 16 63.09 -36.82 -5.88
C VAL A 16 61.66 -36.30 -6.03
N LEU A 17 60.78 -36.66 -5.10
CA LEU A 17 59.44 -36.08 -5.01
C LEU A 17 59.59 -34.58 -4.71
N ARG A 18 59.25 -33.77 -5.70
CA ARG A 18 59.14 -32.31 -5.55
C ARG A 18 57.82 -32.01 -4.84
N ASP A 19 57.90 -31.23 -3.77
CA ASP A 19 56.73 -30.77 -3.01
C ASP A 19 55.64 -30.26 -3.93
N ILE A 20 54.43 -30.78 -3.73
CA ILE A 20 53.23 -30.33 -4.43
C ILE A 20 52.88 -28.98 -3.81
N HIS A 21 53.22 -27.88 -4.51
CA HIS A 21 52.69 -26.57 -4.16
C HIS A 21 51.17 -26.63 -4.23
N LEU A 22 50.49 -26.64 -3.07
CA LEU A 22 49.07 -26.34 -3.03
C LEU A 22 48.90 -24.94 -3.62
N PRO A 23 48.02 -24.73 -4.63
CA PRO A 23 47.72 -23.39 -5.08
C PRO A 23 47.20 -22.62 -3.87
N ALA A 24 47.76 -21.42 -3.66
CA ALA A 24 47.28 -20.49 -2.65
C ALA A 24 45.75 -20.48 -2.70
N GLU A 25 45.12 -20.59 -1.51
CA GLU A 25 43.66 -20.60 -1.35
C GLU A 25 43.03 -19.65 -2.37
N PRO A 26 42.04 -20.08 -3.17
CA PRO A 26 41.49 -19.24 -4.22
C PRO A 26 41.01 -17.95 -3.57
N SER A 27 41.84 -16.92 -3.72
CA SER A 27 41.62 -15.56 -3.25
C SER A 27 40.29 -15.16 -3.82
N TRP A 28 39.29 -15.11 -2.94
CA TRP A 28 37.86 -14.98 -3.23
C TRP A 28 37.64 -14.08 -4.46
N TRP A 29 37.58 -14.72 -5.62
CA TRP A 29 37.81 -14.05 -6.89
C TRP A 29 36.63 -13.10 -7.14
N PRO A 30 36.83 -11.93 -7.80
CA PRO A 30 35.76 -10.98 -8.00
C PRO A 30 34.59 -11.73 -8.61
N PRO A 31 33.40 -11.71 -7.99
CA PRO A 31 32.27 -12.47 -8.48
C PRO A 31 32.12 -12.09 -9.95
N ALA A 32 32.22 -13.09 -10.83
CA ALA A 32 32.30 -12.91 -12.28
C ALA A 32 31.35 -11.78 -12.71
N PRO A 33 31.71 -10.89 -13.66
CA PRO A 33 30.97 -9.65 -13.95
C PRO A 33 29.45 -9.81 -14.14
N GLY A 34 28.95 -10.99 -14.48
CA GLY A 34 27.53 -11.33 -14.47
C GLY A 34 26.82 -11.24 -13.11
N TRP A 35 27.52 -11.37 -11.98
CA TRP A 35 26.95 -11.14 -10.65
C TRP A 35 26.66 -9.67 -10.39
N TRP A 36 27.46 -8.76 -10.94
CA TRP A 36 27.14 -7.34 -10.90
C TRP A 36 25.87 -7.05 -11.70
N LEU A 37 25.68 -7.70 -12.85
CA LEU A 37 24.44 -7.62 -13.61
C LEU A 37 23.24 -8.14 -12.80
N LEU A 38 23.39 -9.30 -12.12
CA LEU A 38 22.38 -9.86 -11.22
C LEU A 38 22.11 -8.94 -10.02
N ALA A 39 23.14 -8.35 -9.42
CA ALA A 39 23.01 -7.43 -8.30
C ALA A 39 22.28 -6.15 -8.71
N VAL A 40 22.59 -5.59 -9.88
CA VAL A 40 21.89 -4.44 -10.45
C VAL A 40 20.44 -4.80 -10.76
N LEU A 41 20.19 -5.96 -11.37
CA LEU A 41 18.84 -6.42 -11.67
C LEU A 41 18.02 -6.62 -10.38
N ALA A 42 18.60 -7.28 -9.38
CA ALA A 42 17.99 -7.45 -8.07
C ALA A 42 17.69 -6.09 -7.43
N LEU A 43 18.64 -5.15 -7.46
CA LEU A 43 18.46 -3.80 -6.92
C LEU A 43 17.29 -3.08 -7.60
N LEU A 44 17.18 -3.16 -8.93
CA LEU A 44 16.07 -2.58 -9.69
C LEU A 44 14.72 -3.22 -9.31
N VAL A 45 14.68 -4.55 -9.16
CA VAL A 45 13.48 -5.26 -8.70
C VAL A 45 13.10 -4.82 -7.30
N PHE A 46 14.04 -4.77 -6.35
CA PHE A 46 13.78 -4.30 -5.00
C PHE A 46 13.35 -2.84 -4.95
N ALA A 47 13.97 -1.97 -5.74
CA ALA A 47 13.59 -0.56 -5.85
C ALA A 47 12.17 -0.41 -6.42
N GLY A 48 11.83 -1.16 -7.47
CA GLY A 48 10.49 -1.19 -8.04
C GLY A 48 9.44 -1.70 -7.03
N LEU A 49 9.76 -2.78 -6.31
CA LEU A 49 8.90 -3.35 -5.29
C LEU A 49 8.70 -2.38 -4.12
N ALA A 50 9.78 -1.76 -3.64
CA ALA A 50 9.75 -0.74 -2.59
C ALA A 50 8.93 0.49 -3.02
N TRP A 51 9.06 0.94 -4.26
CA TRP A 51 8.30 2.07 -4.78
C TRP A 51 6.80 1.77 -4.85
N VAL A 52 6.42 0.62 -5.39
CA VAL A 52 5.02 0.17 -5.42
C VAL A 52 4.48 -0.02 -4.00
N TRP A 53 5.27 -0.58 -3.09
CA TRP A 53 4.89 -0.77 -1.70
C TRP A 53 4.70 0.56 -0.98
N GLN A 54 5.63 1.51 -1.10
CA GLN A 54 5.50 2.86 -0.55
C GLN A 54 4.24 3.56 -1.07
N ARG A 55 3.97 3.47 -2.37
CA ARG A 55 2.76 4.06 -2.97
C ARG A 55 1.49 3.45 -2.38
N ARG A 56 1.45 2.12 -2.20
CA ARG A 56 0.33 1.42 -1.54
C ARG A 56 0.21 1.77 -0.06
N CYS A 57 1.34 1.88 0.64
CA CYS A 57 1.38 2.25 2.06
C CYS A 57 0.89 3.67 2.29
N ARG A 58 1.24 4.65 1.44
CA ARG A 58 0.74 6.03 1.55
C ARG A 58 -0.79 6.09 1.46
N VAL A 59 -1.39 5.34 0.53
CA VAL A 59 -2.86 5.26 0.43
C VAL A 59 -3.47 4.63 1.69
N ARG A 60 -2.89 3.53 2.18
CA ARG A 60 -3.36 2.85 3.41
C ARG A 60 -3.21 3.73 4.66
N GLN A 61 -2.10 4.45 4.78
CA GLN A 61 -1.85 5.37 5.90
C GLN A 61 -2.85 6.52 5.88
N ARG A 62 -3.13 7.10 4.70
CA ARG A 62 -4.16 8.14 4.56
C ARG A 62 -5.54 7.63 4.97
N GLN A 63 -5.91 6.44 4.51
CA GLN A 63 -7.16 5.79 4.91
C GLN A 63 -7.24 5.58 6.43
N ARG A 64 -6.16 5.11 7.05
CA ARG A 64 -6.09 4.93 8.51
C ARG A 64 -6.21 6.25 9.26
N ARG A 65 -5.59 7.34 8.77
CA ARG A 65 -5.71 8.67 9.39
C ARG A 65 -7.16 9.18 9.36
N ILE A 66 -7.81 9.11 8.20
CA ILE A 66 -9.20 9.57 8.03
C ILE A 66 -10.15 8.72 8.89
N LEU A 67 -9.97 7.40 8.92
CA LEU A 67 -10.77 6.52 9.77
C LEU A 67 -10.49 6.74 11.26
N GLY A 68 -9.25 7.03 11.63
CA GLY A 68 -8.89 7.40 13.00
C GLY A 68 -9.53 8.73 13.44
N GLU A 69 -9.63 9.72 12.54
CA GLU A 69 -10.37 10.96 12.80
C GLU A 69 -11.86 10.68 13.06
N LEU A 70 -12.48 9.81 12.25
CA LEU A 70 -13.85 9.35 12.46
C LEU A 70 -14.03 8.65 13.82
N ASP A 71 -13.14 7.72 14.15
CA ASP A 71 -13.21 6.98 15.41
C ASP A 71 -13.06 7.91 16.63
N ASN A 72 -12.24 8.96 16.51
CA ASN A 72 -12.08 9.97 17.55
C ASN A 72 -13.35 10.83 17.71
N LEU A 73 -14.05 11.18 16.63
CA LEU A 73 -15.35 11.85 16.70
C LEU A 73 -16.39 10.99 17.40
N VAL A 74 -16.46 9.70 17.06
CA VAL A 74 -17.38 8.76 17.70
C VAL A 74 -17.07 8.61 19.19
N ARG A 75 -15.77 8.55 19.56
CA ARG A 75 -15.37 8.48 20.97
C ARG A 75 -15.79 9.73 21.73
N ARG A 76 -15.52 10.93 21.20
CA ARG A 76 -15.95 12.20 21.81
C ARG A 76 -17.47 12.27 21.97
N HIS A 77 -18.22 11.81 20.98
CA HIS A 77 -19.68 11.74 21.09
C HIS A 77 -20.14 10.81 22.22
N ARG A 78 -19.45 9.69 22.46
CA ARG A 78 -19.77 8.80 23.59
C ARG A 78 -19.46 9.42 24.95
N GLU A 79 -18.50 10.34 25.01
CA GLU A 79 -18.09 11.04 26.23
C GLU A 79 -18.99 12.25 26.51
N ASP A 80 -19.21 13.11 25.50
CA ASP A 80 -19.91 14.38 25.63
C ASP A 80 -21.42 14.28 25.34
N GLY A 81 -21.88 13.20 24.68
CA GLY A 81 -23.26 13.02 24.24
C GLY A 81 -23.70 13.98 23.12
N ASP A 82 -22.82 14.85 22.63
CA ASP A 82 -23.18 15.88 21.66
C ASP A 82 -23.35 15.29 20.24
N ARG A 83 -24.60 15.05 19.87
CA ARG A 83 -24.98 14.56 18.54
C ARG A 83 -24.70 15.59 17.45
N ALA A 84 -24.92 16.88 17.71
CA ALA A 84 -24.72 17.91 16.70
C ALA A 84 -23.24 18.00 16.31
N ALA A 85 -22.34 17.90 17.29
CA ALA A 85 -20.91 17.81 17.07
C ALA A 85 -20.52 16.57 16.24
N LEU A 86 -21.12 15.40 16.52
CA LEU A 86 -20.87 14.18 15.73
C LEU A 86 -21.29 14.34 14.27
N LEU A 87 -22.53 14.79 14.02
CA LEU A 87 -23.07 14.93 12.66
C LEU A 87 -22.30 16.00 11.86
N GLY A 88 -21.98 17.13 12.49
CA GLY A 88 -21.17 18.19 11.90
C GLY A 88 -19.77 17.71 11.55
N GLY A 89 -19.11 17.00 12.48
CA GLY A 89 -17.80 16.41 12.25
C GLY A 89 -17.80 15.39 11.12
N LEU A 90 -18.82 14.53 11.07
CA LEU A 90 -18.98 13.53 10.01
C LEU A 90 -19.10 14.18 8.64
N HIS A 91 -19.97 15.18 8.51
CA HIS A 91 -20.18 15.92 7.26
C HIS A 91 -18.93 16.69 6.83
N GLN A 92 -18.21 17.28 7.77
CA GLN A 92 -16.96 17.98 7.49
C GLN A 92 -15.88 17.02 6.98
N LEU A 93 -15.77 15.81 7.56
CA LEU A 93 -14.86 14.77 7.07
C LEU A 93 -15.21 14.31 5.66
N LEU A 94 -16.48 14.02 5.40
CA LEU A 94 -17.00 13.68 4.07
C LEU A 94 -16.61 14.74 3.03
N ARG A 95 -16.87 16.02 3.33
CA ARG A 95 -16.51 17.15 2.45
C ARG A 95 -15.01 17.29 2.24
N ARG A 96 -14.20 17.14 3.29
CA ARG A 96 -12.74 17.21 3.19
C ARG A 96 -12.21 16.13 2.23
N VAL A 97 -12.65 14.90 2.38
CA VAL A 97 -12.21 13.79 1.52
C VAL A 97 -12.71 13.93 0.08
N ALA A 98 -13.94 14.41 -0.12
CA ALA A 98 -14.46 14.71 -1.45
C ALA A 98 -13.63 15.81 -2.16
N ARG A 99 -13.30 16.89 -1.45
CA ARG A 99 -12.46 17.99 -1.99
C ARG A 99 -11.08 17.53 -2.41
N GLU A 100 -10.49 16.62 -1.64
CA GLU A 100 -9.17 16.08 -1.95
C GLU A 100 -9.15 15.20 -3.22
N GLN A 101 -10.30 14.70 -3.66
CA GLN A 101 -10.44 13.84 -4.84
C GLN A 101 -11.00 14.60 -6.06
N ASP A 102 -11.85 15.61 -5.83
CA ASP A 102 -12.41 16.46 -6.87
C ASP A 102 -12.38 17.93 -6.43
N ALA A 103 -11.46 18.72 -7.01
CA ALA A 103 -11.34 20.14 -6.73
C ALA A 103 -12.59 20.93 -7.15
N ALA A 104 -13.37 20.44 -8.12
CA ALA A 104 -14.63 21.07 -8.52
C ALA A 104 -15.74 20.85 -7.48
N ALA A 105 -15.59 19.88 -6.57
CA ALA A 105 -16.55 19.63 -5.49
C ALA A 105 -16.56 20.75 -4.42
N VAL A 106 -15.62 21.70 -4.46
CA VAL A 106 -15.49 22.80 -3.49
C VAL A 106 -16.72 23.73 -3.48
N HIS A 107 -17.38 23.94 -4.62
CA HIS A 107 -18.54 24.84 -4.74
C HIS A 107 -19.90 24.13 -4.69
N LEU A 108 -19.93 22.81 -4.62
CA LEU A 108 -21.16 22.04 -4.74
C LEU A 108 -21.92 21.98 -3.40
N ARG A 109 -23.18 22.42 -3.43
CA ARG A 109 -24.17 22.32 -2.34
C ARG A 109 -25.42 21.62 -2.88
N GLY A 110 -26.21 21.03 -1.98
CA GLY A 110 -27.47 20.38 -2.34
C GLY A 110 -27.27 19.24 -3.36
N ASP A 111 -28.02 19.27 -4.46
CA ASP A 111 -28.04 18.19 -5.46
C ASP A 111 -26.68 17.93 -6.11
N ALA A 112 -25.86 18.97 -6.28
CA ALA A 112 -24.55 18.80 -6.86
C ALA A 112 -23.60 18.02 -5.93
N TRP A 113 -23.79 18.13 -4.61
CA TRP A 113 -23.07 17.33 -3.63
C TRP A 113 -23.55 15.86 -3.63
N ARG A 114 -24.86 15.64 -3.84
CA ARG A 114 -25.42 14.28 -4.03
C ARG A 114 -24.82 13.59 -5.25
N HIS A 115 -24.61 14.33 -6.34
CA HIS A 115 -23.92 13.81 -7.52
C HIS A 115 -22.47 13.41 -7.23
N VAL A 116 -21.76 14.13 -6.37
CA VAL A 116 -20.40 13.76 -5.94
C VAL A 116 -20.42 12.45 -5.13
N LEU A 117 -21.34 12.32 -4.17
CA LEU A 117 -21.50 11.09 -3.39
C LEU A 117 -21.84 9.89 -4.29
N ALA A 118 -22.67 10.10 -5.32
CA ALA A 118 -23.07 9.08 -6.28
C ALA A 118 -21.94 8.62 -7.23
N ARG A 119 -20.83 9.37 -7.36
CA ARG A 119 -19.66 8.91 -8.12
C ARG A 119 -18.91 7.77 -7.44
N VAL A 120 -19.02 7.66 -6.12
CA VAL A 120 -18.43 6.55 -5.38
C VAL A 120 -19.44 5.38 -5.43
N PRO A 121 -19.01 4.17 -5.83
CA PRO A 121 -19.91 3.01 -5.88
C PRO A 121 -20.22 2.55 -4.45
N VAL A 122 -21.31 3.06 -3.88
CA VAL A 122 -21.85 2.67 -2.58
C VAL A 122 -23.26 2.08 -2.72
N ASP A 123 -23.61 1.20 -1.78
CA ASP A 123 -24.92 0.55 -1.71
C ASP A 123 -26.04 1.60 -1.55
N ALA A 124 -27.26 1.29 -2.01
CA ALA A 124 -28.41 2.19 -1.91
C ALA A 124 -28.67 2.64 -0.46
N ALA A 125 -28.69 1.69 0.48
CA ALA A 125 -28.86 1.99 1.91
C ALA A 125 -27.79 2.96 2.46
N THR A 126 -26.54 2.84 2.01
CA THR A 126 -25.47 3.78 2.42
C THR A 126 -25.73 5.18 1.88
N ARG A 127 -26.23 5.31 0.64
CA ARG A 127 -26.62 6.61 0.08
C ARG A 127 -27.79 7.23 0.83
N ASP A 128 -28.80 6.44 1.16
CA ASP A 128 -29.96 6.93 1.90
C ASP A 128 -29.57 7.44 3.28
N SER A 129 -28.69 6.73 3.99
CA SER A 129 -28.12 7.18 5.26
C SER A 129 -27.29 8.46 5.13
N LEU A 130 -26.52 8.63 4.05
CA LEU A 130 -25.78 9.88 3.80
C LEU A 130 -26.71 11.05 3.46
N HIS A 131 -27.79 10.82 2.72
CA HIS A 131 -28.82 11.84 2.48
C HIS A 131 -29.54 12.22 3.76
N ARG A 132 -29.84 11.24 4.62
CA ARG A 132 -30.41 11.49 5.94
C ARG A 132 -29.45 12.30 6.82
N LEU A 133 -28.16 11.99 6.81
CA LEU A 133 -27.12 12.77 7.50
C LEU A 133 -27.15 14.26 7.10
N GLU A 134 -27.24 14.56 5.81
CA GLU A 134 -27.33 15.96 5.32
C GLU A 134 -28.55 16.70 5.85
N GLN A 135 -29.71 16.05 5.87
CA GLN A 135 -30.94 16.64 6.38
C GLN A 135 -30.85 16.89 7.89
N LEU A 136 -30.23 15.97 8.63
CA LEU A 136 -30.11 16.03 10.08
C LEU A 136 -29.18 17.14 10.58
N ILE A 137 -28.23 17.61 9.78
CA ILE A 137 -27.36 18.75 10.14
C ILE A 137 -28.17 20.04 10.31
N TYR A 138 -29.25 20.19 9.55
CA TYR A 138 -30.11 21.37 9.59
C TYR A 138 -31.34 21.20 10.49
N GLN A 139 -31.47 20.06 11.16
CA GLN A 139 -32.55 19.78 12.12
C GLN A 139 -32.03 19.81 13.56
N PRO A 140 -32.90 20.13 14.54
CA PRO A 140 -32.53 20.03 15.94
C PRO A 140 -32.14 18.58 16.29
N PRO A 141 -31.10 18.38 17.12
CA PRO A 141 -30.63 17.07 17.50
C PRO A 141 -31.73 16.32 18.26
N ARG A 142 -32.32 15.31 17.62
CA ARG A 142 -33.27 14.37 18.23
C ARG A 142 -32.56 13.04 18.45
N SER A 143 -32.90 12.31 19.49
CA SER A 143 -32.42 10.93 19.71
C SER A 143 -32.76 10.05 18.50
N GLY A 144 -31.84 9.17 18.09
CA GLY A 144 -31.97 8.37 16.88
C GLY A 144 -30.71 7.55 16.61
N ASP A 145 -30.72 6.74 15.54
CA ASP A 145 -29.67 5.76 15.29
C ASP A 145 -28.41 6.40 14.67
N GLU A 146 -27.52 6.98 15.50
CA GLU A 146 -26.26 7.59 14.99
C GLU A 146 -25.31 6.54 14.42
N ASN A 147 -25.40 5.29 14.88
CA ASN A 147 -24.47 4.23 14.53
C ASN A 147 -24.58 3.86 13.04
N ASP A 148 -25.80 3.84 12.50
CA ASP A 148 -26.06 3.63 11.07
C ASP A 148 -25.43 4.73 10.19
N LEU A 149 -25.51 5.99 10.65
CA LEU A 149 -24.92 7.13 9.95
C LEU A 149 -23.39 7.06 9.95
N VAL A 150 -22.81 6.69 11.10
CA VAL A 150 -21.37 6.50 11.26
C VAL A 150 -20.87 5.36 10.36
N GLU A 151 -21.55 4.22 10.33
CA GLU A 151 -21.17 3.08 9.47
C GLU A 151 -21.32 3.41 7.98
N ALA A 152 -22.39 4.10 7.59
CA ALA A 152 -22.57 4.55 6.21
C ALA A 152 -21.44 5.49 5.78
N ALA A 153 -21.10 6.49 6.59
CA ALA A 153 -20.02 7.41 6.32
C ALA A 153 -18.64 6.71 6.32
N ARG A 154 -18.42 5.76 7.24
CA ARG A 154 -17.21 4.92 7.28
C ARG A 154 -17.06 4.13 5.97
N ARG A 155 -18.13 3.51 5.47
CA ARG A 155 -18.14 2.74 4.23
C ARG A 155 -17.81 3.63 3.04
N TRP A 156 -18.42 4.81 2.96
CA TRP A 156 -18.15 5.79 1.91
C TRP A 156 -16.70 6.28 1.96
N LEU A 157 -16.18 6.68 3.13
CA LEU A 157 -14.80 7.16 3.30
C LEU A 157 -13.77 6.10 2.88
N ARG A 158 -13.99 4.83 3.23
CA ARG A 158 -13.10 3.72 2.81
C ARG A 158 -12.98 3.61 1.29
N LEU A 159 -14.08 3.81 0.58
CA LEU A 159 -14.12 3.73 -0.88
C LEU A 159 -13.64 5.01 -1.55
N ALA A 160 -14.01 6.18 -1.00
CA ALA A 160 -13.66 7.48 -1.56
C ALA A 160 -12.15 7.75 -1.51
N VAL A 161 -11.43 7.27 -0.49
CA VAL A 161 -9.97 7.44 -0.37
C VAL A 161 -9.19 6.67 -1.44
N LYS A 162 -9.78 5.64 -2.04
CA LYS A 162 -9.14 4.83 -3.08
C LYS A 162 -9.30 5.54 -4.44
N PRO A 163 -8.24 6.09 -5.07
CA PRO A 163 -8.38 6.86 -6.31
C PRO A 163 -8.96 6.06 -7.50
N SER A 164 -8.91 4.73 -7.42
CA SER A 164 -9.50 3.85 -8.44
C SER A 164 -11.03 3.88 -8.46
N THR A 165 -11.71 4.22 -7.36
CA THR A 165 -13.18 4.21 -7.29
C THR A 165 -13.81 5.36 -8.08
N TRP A 166 -13.10 6.49 -8.18
CA TRP A 166 -13.53 7.65 -8.94
C TRP A 166 -13.34 7.50 -10.45
N LYS A 167 -12.53 6.52 -10.90
CA LYS A 167 -12.20 6.31 -12.32
C LYS A 167 -13.28 5.61 -13.15
N ARG A 168 -14.43 5.22 -12.58
CA ARG A 168 -15.43 4.42 -13.29
C ARG A 168 -16.63 5.23 -13.75
N LYS A 169 -16.54 5.78 -14.97
CA LYS A 169 -17.68 5.88 -15.89
C LYS A 169 -17.15 5.65 -17.31
N LYS A 170 -17.08 4.39 -17.73
CA LYS A 170 -17.17 4.08 -19.16
C LYS A 170 -18.67 4.21 -19.45
N PRO A 171 -19.13 5.15 -20.29
CA PRO A 171 -20.53 5.14 -20.68
C PRO A 171 -20.81 3.76 -21.27
N SER A 172 -21.83 3.10 -20.74
CA SER A 172 -22.43 1.94 -21.38
C SER A 172 -22.75 2.40 -22.80
N SER A 173 -22.03 1.84 -23.77
CA SER A 173 -22.42 1.95 -25.17
C SER A 173 -23.83 1.41 -25.28
N GLU A 174 -24.74 2.32 -25.61
CA GLU A 174 -26.10 2.07 -26.07
C GLU A 174 -26.11 0.87 -27.02
N PRO A 175 -27.02 -0.11 -26.86
CA PRO A 175 -27.18 -1.13 -27.88
C PRO A 175 -27.77 -0.43 -29.10
N ALA A 176 -26.97 -0.35 -30.17
CA ALA A 176 -27.45 0.07 -31.46
C ALA A 176 -28.51 -0.92 -31.92
N ASP A 177 -29.72 -0.42 -32.14
CA ASP A 177 -30.75 -1.05 -32.94
C ASP A 177 -30.14 -1.56 -34.26
N ALA A 178 -30.40 -2.84 -34.56
CA ALA A 178 -30.30 -3.44 -35.88
C ALA A 178 -31.35 -4.56 -35.98
#